data_AF-A0A8J4YIF5-F1
#
_entry.id   AF-A0A8J4YIF5-F1
#
_cell.length_a   1.000
_cell.length_b   1.000
_cell.length_c   1.000
_cell.angle_alpha   90.00
_cell.angle_beta   90.00
_cell.angle_gamma   90.00
#
_symmetry.space_group_name_H-M   'P 1'
#
loop_
_entity.id
_entity.type
_entity.pdbx_description
1 polymer ?
#
loop_
_entity_poly.entity_id
_entity_poly.type
_entity_poly.pdbx_seq_one_letter_code
_entity_poly.pdbx_strand_id
1 'polypeptide(L)'
;MVANISGVLFVFVTNMSFANMFPVVTTFSAEMPLFLREHWNGLYPHRCLLPHAQPGRTTSLYHQPLRFVCITYYMIGLRPEPEHFFLTSLIIILVANTAVSYGYMISCIAKNYQTALVLSHASHLPAAALRRFYMKPGTIPPYLDWLSYLSWFKYSFEALTINQWIDWGNETIFLYPNGTTLEVDIGHAVMEKLGFDVSNLWVDVGAMFALLVATELWPFFSS
;
A
#
# COMPACT_ATOMS: atom_id res chain seq x y z
N MET A 1 -15.45 -17.84 -1.96
CA MET A 1 -15.23 -16.70 -2.88
C MET A 1 -14.56 -15.52 -2.19
N VAL A 2 -15.17 -14.96 -1.13
CA VAL A 2 -14.64 -13.79 -0.38
C VAL A 2 -13.15 -13.95 0.02
N ALA A 3 -12.78 -15.08 0.62
CA ALA A 3 -11.39 -15.34 1.03
C ALA A 3 -10.40 -15.38 -0.15
N ASN A 4 -10.84 -15.82 -1.34
CA ASN A 4 -9.98 -15.85 -2.53
C ASN A 4 -9.70 -14.43 -3.03
N ILE A 5 -10.74 -13.59 -3.11
CA ILE A 5 -10.62 -12.19 -3.51
C ILE A 5 -9.76 -11.41 -2.51
N SER A 6 -10.00 -11.57 -1.20
CA SER A 6 -9.16 -10.96 -0.15
C SER A 6 -7.71 -11.43 -0.18
N GLY A 7 -7.47 -12.69 -0.56
CA GLY A 7 -6.13 -13.24 -0.76
C GLY A 7 -5.44 -12.64 -1.99
N VAL A 8 -6.16 -12.52 -3.10
CA VAL A 8 -5.65 -11.89 -4.33
C VAL A 8 -5.32 -10.42 -4.10
N LEU A 9 -6.20 -9.65 -3.46
CA LEU A 9 -5.95 -8.24 -3.10
C LEU A 9 -4.72 -8.09 -2.19
N PHE A 10 -4.48 -9.03 -1.27
CA PHE A 10 -3.28 -9.04 -0.44
C PHE A 10 -2.00 -9.27 -1.24
N VAL A 11 -2.00 -10.32 -2.07
CA VAL A 11 -0.87 -10.65 -2.96
C VAL A 11 -0.60 -9.51 -3.91
N PHE A 12 -1.64 -8.83 -4.38
CA PHE A 12 -1.56 -7.67 -5.26
C PHE A 12 -0.80 -6.51 -4.60
N VAL A 13 -1.18 -6.09 -3.40
CA VAL A 13 -0.48 -5.03 -2.63
C VAL A 13 0.94 -5.45 -2.26
N THR A 14 1.13 -6.70 -1.87
CA THR A 14 2.43 -7.26 -1.43
C THR A 14 3.42 -7.34 -2.58
N ASN A 15 3.02 -7.92 -3.71
CA ASN A 15 3.83 -7.99 -4.91
C ASN A 15 4.23 -6.59 -5.37
N MET A 16 3.27 -5.66 -5.34
CA MET A 16 3.52 -4.30 -5.78
C MET A 16 4.50 -3.54 -4.87
N SER A 17 4.36 -3.70 -3.56
CA SER A 17 5.27 -3.08 -2.61
C SER A 17 6.69 -3.63 -2.74
N PHE A 18 6.84 -4.95 -2.88
CA PHE A 18 8.16 -5.58 -3.08
C PHE A 18 8.81 -5.19 -4.41
N ALA A 19 8.04 -5.20 -5.50
CA ALA A 19 8.55 -4.90 -6.84
C ALA A 19 9.10 -3.47 -6.95
N ASN A 20 8.56 -2.51 -6.20
CA ASN A 20 9.02 -1.12 -6.23
C ASN A 20 10.05 -0.79 -5.14
N MET A 21 9.95 -1.39 -3.94
CA MET A 21 10.86 -1.11 -2.83
C MET A 21 12.27 -1.70 -3.04
N PHE A 22 12.38 -2.98 -3.42
CA PHE A 22 13.67 -3.65 -3.47
C PHE A 22 14.67 -3.08 -4.47
N PRO A 23 14.28 -2.75 -5.73
CA PRO A 23 15.22 -2.16 -6.69
C PRO A 23 15.76 -0.81 -6.21
N VAL A 24 14.93 -0.03 -5.52
CA VAL A 24 15.34 1.26 -4.95
C VAL A 24 16.37 1.04 -3.85
N VAL A 25 16.09 0.12 -2.92
CA VAL A 25 17.02 -0.16 -1.82
C VAL A 25 18.38 -0.61 -2.35
N THR A 26 18.42 -1.51 -3.34
CA THR A 26 19.68 -2.02 -3.87
C THR A 26 20.49 -0.98 -4.63
N THR A 27 19.84 -0.23 -5.53
CA THR A 27 20.51 0.78 -6.35
C THR A 27 20.92 1.98 -5.52
N PHE A 28 20.00 2.52 -4.72
CA PHE A 28 20.25 3.73 -3.96
C PHE A 28 21.24 3.49 -2.81
N SER A 29 21.16 2.37 -2.07
CA SER A 29 22.17 2.06 -1.05
C SER A 29 23.57 1.83 -1.62
N ALA A 30 23.70 1.46 -2.89
CA ALA A 30 25.00 1.39 -3.55
C ALA A 30 25.53 2.79 -3.95
N GLU A 31 24.65 3.73 -4.30
CA GLU A 31 24.98 5.12 -4.66
C GLU A 31 25.21 6.03 -3.44
N MET A 32 24.62 5.71 -2.29
CA MET A 32 24.69 6.51 -1.05
C MET A 32 26.10 6.98 -0.63
N PRO A 33 27.16 6.14 -0.61
CA PRO A 33 28.49 6.61 -0.21
C PRO A 33 29.09 7.62 -1.19
N LEU A 34 28.79 7.48 -2.48
CA LEU A 34 29.20 8.45 -3.50
C LEU A 34 28.44 9.77 -3.31
N PHE A 35 27.12 9.69 -3.13
CA PHE A 35 26.26 10.85 -2.90
C PHE A 35 26.72 11.67 -1.69
N LEU A 36 27.01 10.98 -0.57
CA LEU A 36 27.45 11.64 0.65
C LEU A 36 28.78 12.39 0.42
N ARG A 37 29.73 11.77 -0.29
CA ARG A 37 31.00 12.41 -0.65
C ARG A 37 30.80 13.69 -1.48
N GLU A 38 29.88 13.66 -2.44
CA GLU A 38 29.61 14.82 -3.31
C GLU A 38 28.78 15.90 -2.58
N HIS A 39 27.94 15.49 -1.63
CA HIS A 39 27.22 16.41 -0.74
C HIS A 39 28.18 17.21 0.14
N TRP A 40 29.18 16.56 0.76
CA TRP A 40 30.22 17.25 1.55
C TRP A 40 31.07 18.22 0.72
N ASN A 41 31.20 17.96 -0.59
CA ASN A 41 31.85 18.87 -1.54
C ASN A 41 30.93 20.00 -2.04
N GLY A 42 29.68 20.06 -1.57
CA GLY A 42 28.70 21.09 -1.95
C GLY A 42 28.11 20.92 -3.36
N LEU A 43 28.32 19.79 -4.02
CA LEU A 43 27.87 19.55 -5.40
C LEU A 43 26.38 19.19 -5.48
N TYR A 44 25.84 18.53 -4.44
CA TYR A 44 24.43 18.12 -4.39
C TYR A 44 23.73 18.63 -3.13
N PRO A 45 22.59 19.34 -3.27
CA PRO A 45 21.76 19.70 -2.12
C PRO A 45 21.02 18.47 -1.57
N HIS A 46 20.59 18.53 -0.30
CA HIS A 46 19.83 17.44 0.35
C HIS A 46 18.55 17.05 -0.44
N ARG A 47 18.01 17.95 -1.26
CA ARG A 47 16.79 17.74 -2.08
C ARG A 47 16.95 16.60 -3.08
N CYS A 48 18.18 16.24 -3.45
CA CYS A 48 18.43 15.12 -4.36
C CYS A 48 18.14 13.74 -3.73
N LEU A 49 17.99 13.67 -2.40
CA LEU A 49 17.53 12.47 -1.69
C LEU A 49 16.02 12.23 -1.83
N LEU A 50 15.25 13.26 -2.22
CA LEU A 50 13.82 13.12 -2.44
C LEU A 50 13.57 12.35 -3.75
N PRO A 51 12.81 11.23 -3.71
CA PRO A 51 12.44 10.51 -4.92
C PRO A 51 11.68 11.42 -5.89
N HIS A 52 10.82 12.28 -5.32
CA HIS A 52 9.92 13.14 -6.08
C HIS A 52 10.55 14.44 -6.57
N ALA A 53 11.75 14.79 -6.11
CA ALA A 53 12.49 15.94 -6.62
C ALA A 53 13.14 15.65 -7.99
N GLN A 54 13.27 14.37 -8.38
CA GLN A 54 13.94 13.96 -9.60
C GLN A 54 12.92 13.64 -10.70
N PRO A 55 12.81 14.46 -11.77
CA PRO A 55 11.79 14.30 -12.81
C PRO A 55 11.91 12.96 -13.59
N GLY A 56 13.13 12.45 -13.75
CA GLY A 56 13.36 11.15 -14.37
C GLY A 56 12.85 9.98 -13.52
N ARG A 57 13.00 10.06 -12.20
CA ARG A 57 12.56 9.00 -11.29
C ARG A 57 11.05 9.03 -11.07
N THR A 58 10.47 10.22 -10.81
CA THR A 58 9.01 10.41 -10.67
C THR A 58 8.22 9.81 -11.82
N THR A 59 8.63 10.08 -13.06
CA THR A 59 7.93 9.54 -14.23
C THR A 59 7.86 8.01 -14.19
N SER A 60 8.97 7.35 -13.85
CA SER A 60 9.01 5.89 -13.71
C SER A 60 8.12 5.36 -12.58
N LEU A 61 7.95 6.13 -11.49
CA LEU A 61 7.13 5.75 -10.33
C LEU A 61 5.63 5.72 -10.63
N TYR A 62 5.14 6.51 -11.59
CA TYR A 62 3.74 6.47 -12.01
C TYR A 62 3.49 5.45 -13.13
N HIS A 63 4.42 5.31 -14.07
CA HIS A 63 4.24 4.42 -15.21
C HIS A 63 4.25 2.93 -14.84
N GLN A 64 5.11 2.53 -13.89
CA GLN A 64 5.21 1.14 -13.44
C GLN A 64 3.90 0.62 -12.80
N PRO A 65 3.29 1.28 -11.80
CA PRO A 65 2.01 0.87 -11.22
C PRO A 65 0.86 0.84 -12.21
N LEU A 66 0.76 1.83 -13.08
CA LEU A 66 -0.32 1.89 -14.06
C LEU A 66 -0.29 0.66 -14.98
N ARG A 67 0.88 0.31 -15.53
CA ARG A 67 1.00 -0.87 -16.40
C ARG A 67 0.63 -2.16 -15.67
N PHE A 68 1.05 -2.29 -14.41
CA PHE A 68 0.74 -3.45 -13.61
C PHE A 68 -0.77 -3.60 -13.38
N VAL A 69 -1.44 -2.54 -12.89
CA VAL A 69 -2.88 -2.52 -12.63
C VAL A 69 -3.67 -2.80 -13.90
N CYS A 70 -3.33 -2.16 -15.01
CA CYS A 70 -4.02 -2.38 -16.29
C CYS A 70 -4.03 -3.85 -16.72
N ILE A 71 -2.98 -4.62 -16.44
CA ILE A 71 -2.92 -6.02 -16.85
C ILE A 71 -3.61 -6.92 -15.82
N THR A 72 -3.22 -6.80 -14.56
CA THR A 72 -3.67 -7.71 -13.50
C THR A 72 -5.15 -7.55 -13.17
N TYR A 73 -5.69 -6.34 -13.26
CA TYR A 73 -7.09 -6.06 -12.91
C TYR A 73 -8.05 -6.83 -13.83
N TYR A 74 -7.81 -6.78 -15.15
CA TYR A 74 -8.59 -7.54 -16.12
C TYR A 74 -8.30 -9.04 -16.08
N MET A 75 -7.07 -9.46 -15.76
CA MET A 75 -6.73 -10.88 -15.64
C MET A 75 -7.42 -11.57 -14.45
N ILE A 76 -7.53 -10.89 -13.31
CA ILE A 76 -8.19 -11.42 -12.12
C ILE A 76 -9.73 -11.43 -12.30
N GLY A 77 -10.25 -10.57 -13.17
CA GLY A 77 -11.70 -10.39 -13.33
C GLY A 77 -12.31 -9.67 -12.12
N LEU A 78 -11.64 -8.62 -11.63
CA LEU A 78 -12.28 -7.70 -10.67
C LEU A 78 -13.44 -6.94 -11.35
N ARG A 79 -14.12 -6.10 -10.59
CA ARG A 79 -15.32 -5.40 -11.04
C ARG A 79 -15.07 -4.63 -12.35
N PRO A 80 -15.89 -4.79 -13.40
CA PRO A 80 -15.61 -4.19 -14.71
C PRO A 80 -15.89 -2.68 -14.79
N GLU A 81 -16.49 -2.09 -13.76
CA GLU A 81 -16.87 -0.68 -13.74
C GLU A 81 -15.64 0.26 -13.69
N PRO A 82 -15.63 1.33 -14.50
CA PRO A 82 -14.46 2.20 -14.63
C PRO A 82 -14.13 2.96 -13.35
N GLU A 83 -15.14 3.32 -12.53
CA GLU A 83 -14.95 4.04 -11.27
C GLU A 83 -14.07 3.24 -10.29
N HIS A 84 -14.39 1.96 -10.12
CA HIS A 84 -13.63 1.05 -9.27
C HIS A 84 -12.23 0.76 -9.82
N PHE A 85 -12.06 0.74 -11.15
CA PHE A 85 -10.74 0.63 -11.77
C PHE A 85 -9.86 1.84 -11.46
N PHE A 86 -10.39 3.07 -11.63
CA PHE A 86 -9.63 4.28 -11.35
C PHE A 86 -9.27 4.41 -9.87
N LEU A 87 -10.19 4.12 -8.95
CA LEU A 87 -9.90 4.10 -7.52
C LEU A 87 -8.83 3.04 -7.15
N THR A 88 -8.93 1.83 -7.71
CA THR A 88 -7.91 0.79 -7.52
C THR A 88 -6.55 1.24 -8.03
N SER A 89 -6.51 1.87 -9.22
CA SER A 89 -5.27 2.38 -9.80
C SER A 89 -4.63 3.46 -8.92
N LEU A 90 -5.42 4.37 -8.37
CA LEU A 90 -4.97 5.42 -7.46
C LEU A 90 -4.39 4.83 -6.18
N ILE A 91 -5.10 3.91 -5.52
CA ILE A 91 -4.61 3.25 -4.30
C ILE A 91 -3.28 2.55 -4.57
N ILE A 92 -3.15 1.82 -5.68
CA ILE A 92 -1.93 1.11 -6.02
C ILE A 92 -0.77 2.05 -6.36
N ILE A 93 -1.03 3.16 -7.04
CA ILE A 93 -0.02 4.21 -7.25
C ILE A 93 0.46 4.74 -5.89
N LEU A 94 -0.45 5.00 -4.95
CA LEU A 94 -0.07 5.43 -3.60
C LEU A 94 0.78 4.37 -2.89
N VAL A 95 0.37 3.09 -2.92
CA VAL A 95 1.17 1.97 -2.37
C VAL A 95 2.58 1.96 -2.94
N ALA A 96 2.70 2.07 -4.27
CA ALA A 96 3.98 2.03 -4.95
C ALA A 96 4.89 3.17 -4.52
N ASN A 97 4.35 4.39 -4.44
CA ASN A 97 5.10 5.56 -4.02
C ASN A 97 5.50 5.47 -2.54
N THR A 98 4.60 5.06 -1.63
CA THR A 98 4.93 4.88 -0.21
C THR A 98 6.01 3.81 -0.03
N ALA A 99 5.92 2.68 -0.73
CA ALA A 99 6.92 1.62 -0.67
C ALA A 99 8.30 2.09 -1.16
N VAL A 100 8.33 2.95 -2.18
CA VAL A 100 9.56 3.57 -2.70
C VAL A 100 10.15 4.52 -1.68
N SER A 101 9.38 5.48 -1.17
CA SER A 101 9.84 6.44 -0.17
C SER A 101 10.33 5.74 1.11
N TYR A 102 9.68 4.66 1.50
CA TYR A 102 10.14 3.78 2.58
C TYR A 102 11.49 3.10 2.27
N GLY A 103 11.68 2.62 1.03
CA GLY A 103 12.96 2.09 0.57
C GLY A 103 14.10 3.11 0.66
N TYR A 104 13.85 4.36 0.23
CA TYR A 104 14.81 5.46 0.38
C TYR A 104 15.15 5.74 1.83
N MET A 105 14.16 5.76 2.72
CA MET A 105 14.36 5.94 4.16
C MET A 105 15.29 4.86 4.73
N ILE A 106 15.07 3.59 4.39
CA ILE A 106 15.93 2.48 4.83
C ILE A 106 17.35 2.64 4.29
N SER A 107 17.49 3.03 3.03
CA SER A 107 18.79 3.21 2.41
C SER A 107 19.60 4.35 3.04
N CYS A 108 18.95 5.40 3.56
CA CYS A 108 19.63 6.46 4.32
C CYS A 108 20.11 5.98 5.69
N ILE A 109 19.38 5.06 6.33
CA ILE A 109 19.74 4.49 7.64
C ILE A 109 20.87 3.46 7.51
N ALA A 110 20.89 2.73 6.41
CA ALA A 110 21.83 1.64 6.19
C ALA A 110 23.22 2.14 5.76
N LYS A 111 24.27 1.66 6.45
CA LYS A 111 25.67 1.97 6.10
C LYS A 111 26.19 1.17 4.91
N ASN A 112 25.63 -0.03 4.69
CA ASN A 112 26.04 -0.98 3.66
C ASN A 112 24.83 -1.53 2.90
N TYR A 113 24.99 -1.86 1.62
CA TYR A 113 23.90 -2.42 0.79
C TYR A 113 23.34 -3.74 1.36
N GLN A 114 24.21 -4.62 1.88
CA GLN A 114 23.80 -5.88 2.54
C GLN A 114 22.92 -5.62 3.77
N THR A 115 23.27 -4.63 4.59
CA THR A 115 22.47 -4.27 5.77
C THR A 115 21.13 -3.65 5.39
N ALA A 116 21.09 -2.86 4.31
CA ALA A 116 19.86 -2.26 3.79
C ALA A 116 18.87 -3.33 3.31
N LEU A 117 19.37 -4.36 2.62
CA LEU A 117 18.56 -5.49 2.17
C LEU A 117 17.95 -6.24 3.35
N VAL A 118 18.74 -6.62 4.34
CA VAL A 118 18.23 -7.34 5.52
C VAL A 118 17.19 -6.50 6.26
N LEU A 119 17.46 -5.21 6.46
CA LEU A 119 16.54 -4.30 7.14
C LEU A 119 15.23 -4.13 6.36
N SER A 120 15.29 -4.09 5.02
CA SER A 120 14.11 -4.01 4.16
C SER A 120 13.22 -5.24 4.29
N HIS A 121 13.79 -6.44 4.22
CA HIS A 121 13.01 -7.67 4.40
C HIS A 121 12.45 -7.78 5.83
N ALA A 122 13.27 -7.46 6.82
CA ALA A 122 12.91 -7.56 8.24
C ALA A 122 11.81 -6.58 8.65
N SER A 123 11.75 -5.39 8.06
CA SER A 123 10.70 -4.39 8.33
C SER A 123 9.42 -4.64 7.54
N HIS A 124 9.54 -5.14 6.32
CA HIS A 124 8.40 -5.38 5.45
C HIS A 124 7.52 -6.56 5.90
N LEU A 125 8.13 -7.63 6.41
CA LEU A 125 7.40 -8.82 6.83
C LEU A 125 6.42 -8.54 7.99
N PRO A 126 6.81 -7.84 9.08
CA PRO A 126 5.89 -7.37 10.10
C PRO A 126 4.82 -6.41 9.55
N ALA A 127 5.19 -5.49 8.66
CA ALA A 127 4.24 -4.53 8.09
C ALA A 127 3.10 -5.24 7.33
N ALA A 128 3.42 -6.29 6.58
CA ALA A 128 2.45 -7.15 5.91
C ALA A 128 1.63 -8.02 6.88
N ALA A 129 2.24 -8.49 7.98
CA ALA A 129 1.60 -9.34 8.98
C ALA A 129 0.62 -8.58 9.91
N LEU A 130 0.86 -7.29 10.16
CA LEU A 130 0.05 -6.43 11.05
C LEU A 130 -1.30 -6.00 10.47
N ARG A 131 -1.75 -6.65 9.39
CA ARG A 131 -3.07 -6.42 8.82
C ARG A 131 -4.15 -6.99 9.74
N ARG A 132 -5.19 -6.19 9.98
CA ARG A 132 -6.40 -6.52 10.77
C ARG A 132 -7.14 -7.81 10.34
N PHE A 133 -6.81 -8.39 9.19
CA PHE A 133 -7.39 -9.65 8.69
C PHE A 133 -6.86 -10.92 9.36
N TYR A 134 -5.60 -10.94 9.83
CA TYR A 134 -5.01 -12.15 10.42
C TYR A 134 -5.21 -12.25 11.93
N MET A 135 -5.74 -11.22 12.57
CA MET A 135 -5.81 -11.15 14.03
C MET A 135 -7.19 -10.67 14.47
N LYS A 136 -7.85 -11.48 15.31
CA LYS A 136 -9.11 -11.10 15.94
C LYS A 136 -8.91 -9.82 16.76
N PRO A 137 -9.90 -8.92 16.87
CA PRO A 137 -9.84 -7.81 17.81
C PRO A 137 -9.53 -8.35 19.21
N GLY A 138 -8.46 -7.84 19.83
CA GLY A 138 -7.96 -8.31 21.14
C GLY A 138 -6.71 -9.21 21.11
N THR A 139 -6.20 -9.60 19.92
CA THR A 139 -4.97 -10.42 19.81
C THR A 139 -3.69 -9.58 19.73
N ILE A 140 -3.81 -8.29 19.44
CA ILE A 140 -2.66 -7.38 19.31
C ILE A 140 -2.33 -6.83 20.71
N PRO A 141 -1.11 -7.05 21.21
CA PRO A 141 -0.68 -6.41 22.45
C PRO A 141 -0.73 -4.89 22.30
N PRO A 142 -1.16 -4.13 23.32
CA PRO A 142 -1.31 -2.67 23.22
C PRO A 142 0.00 -1.96 22.87
N TYR A 143 1.15 -2.57 23.18
CA TYR A 143 2.47 -2.04 22.81
C TYR A 143 2.85 -2.22 21.33
N LEU A 144 2.12 -3.02 20.54
CA LEU A 144 2.31 -3.15 19.08
C LEU A 144 1.23 -2.44 18.27
N ASP A 145 0.20 -1.89 18.91
CA ASP A 145 -0.94 -1.28 18.22
C ASP A 145 -0.52 -0.04 17.39
N TRP A 146 0.43 0.75 17.92
CA TRP A 146 0.98 1.92 17.21
C TRP A 146 1.63 1.55 15.86
N LEU A 147 2.23 0.35 15.75
CA LEU A 147 2.89 -0.11 14.53
C LEU A 147 1.87 -0.45 13.42
N SER A 148 0.62 -0.77 13.81
CA SER A 148 -0.49 -0.96 12.87
C SER A 148 -0.85 0.34 12.14
N TYR A 149 -0.72 1.49 12.80
CA TYR A 149 -0.96 2.81 12.20
C TYR A 149 0.17 3.25 11.26
N LEU A 150 1.36 2.65 11.37
CA LEU A 150 2.49 2.94 10.48
C LEU A 150 2.46 2.08 9.20
N SER A 151 1.57 1.08 9.14
CA SER A 151 1.54 0.11 8.05
C SER A 151 0.65 0.57 6.90
N TRP A 152 1.26 0.94 5.76
CA TRP A 152 0.53 1.23 4.53
C TRP A 152 -0.24 0.01 3.98
N PHE A 153 0.16 -1.21 4.35
CA PHE A 153 -0.53 -2.45 3.99
C PHE A 153 -1.94 -2.53 4.58
N LYS A 154 -2.13 -2.01 5.79
CA LYS A 154 -3.43 -1.99 6.45
C LYS A 154 -4.40 -1.11 5.65
N TYR A 155 -4.04 0.15 5.46
CA TYR A 155 -4.87 1.16 4.81
C TYR A 155 -5.16 0.82 3.35
N SER A 156 -4.14 0.41 2.59
CA SER A 156 -4.33 0.04 1.18
C SER A 156 -5.24 -1.17 1.01
N PHE A 157 -5.11 -2.17 1.88
CA PHE A 157 -5.96 -3.35 1.80
C PHE A 157 -7.41 -3.06 2.20
N GLU A 158 -7.63 -2.26 3.24
CA GLU A 158 -8.96 -1.82 3.67
C GLU A 158 -9.65 -1.04 2.54
N ALA A 159 -8.97 -0.03 1.98
CA ALA A 159 -9.46 0.75 0.85
C ALA A 159 -9.76 -0.09 -0.40
N LEU A 160 -8.90 -1.04 -0.77
CA LEU A 160 -9.14 -1.94 -1.91
C LEU A 160 -10.30 -2.90 -1.67
N THR A 161 -10.47 -3.35 -0.42
CA THR A 161 -11.58 -4.23 -0.06
C THR A 161 -12.89 -3.47 -0.11
N ILE A 162 -12.96 -2.27 0.48
CA ILE A 162 -14.15 -1.41 0.39
C ILE A 162 -14.49 -1.14 -1.07
N ASN A 163 -13.51 -0.74 -1.89
CA ASN A 163 -13.72 -0.47 -3.31
C ASN A 163 -14.21 -1.70 -4.11
N GLN A 164 -13.85 -2.91 -3.71
CA GLN A 164 -14.29 -4.14 -4.39
C GLN A 164 -15.69 -4.59 -3.98
N TRP A 165 -16.07 -4.37 -2.71
CA TRP A 165 -17.30 -4.91 -2.12
C TRP A 165 -18.42 -3.89 -1.93
N ILE A 166 -18.16 -2.59 -2.07
CA ILE A 166 -19.19 -1.54 -2.02
C ILE A 166 -20.29 -1.84 -3.05
N ASP A 167 -21.55 -1.88 -2.64
CA ASP A 167 -22.72 -2.18 -3.49
C ASP A 167 -22.63 -3.51 -4.28
N TRP A 168 -21.77 -4.45 -3.85
CA TRP A 168 -21.59 -5.72 -4.56
C TRP A 168 -22.72 -6.70 -4.24
N GLY A 169 -23.48 -7.07 -5.27
CA GLY A 169 -24.56 -8.04 -5.14
C GLY A 169 -25.82 -7.46 -4.53
N ASN A 170 -26.15 -6.21 -4.87
CA ASN A 170 -27.43 -5.56 -4.57
C ASN A 170 -28.58 -6.20 -5.40
N GLU A 171 -28.65 -7.53 -5.41
CA GLU A 171 -29.71 -8.30 -6.06
C GLU A 171 -30.78 -8.62 -5.01
N THR A 172 -32.00 -8.15 -5.27
CA THR A 172 -33.19 -8.55 -4.51
C THR A 172 -33.46 -10.03 -4.77
N ILE A 173 -33.08 -10.91 -3.83
CA ILE A 173 -33.43 -12.33 -3.95
C ILE A 173 -34.85 -12.51 -3.41
N PHE A 174 -35.80 -12.83 -4.29
CA PHE A 174 -37.16 -13.22 -3.90
C PHE A 174 -37.12 -14.61 -3.25
N LEU A 175 -36.92 -14.64 -1.93
CA LEU A 175 -37.08 -15.85 -1.16
C LEU A 175 -38.53 -15.91 -0.64
N TYR A 176 -39.21 -17.00 -0.97
CA TYR A 176 -40.53 -17.45 -0.49
C TYR A 176 -41.78 -17.06 -1.32
N PRO A 177 -42.75 -17.99 -1.44
CA PRO A 177 -44.07 -17.73 -2.04
C PRO A 177 -44.97 -16.78 -1.21
N ASN A 178 -44.46 -16.20 -0.12
CA ASN A 178 -45.19 -15.28 0.77
C ASN A 178 -44.90 -13.78 0.52
N GLY A 179 -44.14 -13.43 -0.52
CA GLY A 179 -43.98 -12.02 -0.93
C GLY A 179 -43.09 -11.15 -0.05
N THR A 180 -42.30 -11.73 0.86
CA THR A 180 -41.28 -11.00 1.62
C THR A 180 -39.99 -10.88 0.80
N THR A 181 -39.63 -9.67 0.39
CA THR A 181 -38.35 -9.38 -0.27
C THR A 181 -37.23 -9.31 0.79
N LEU A 182 -36.20 -10.14 0.64
CA LEU A 182 -34.95 -9.99 1.40
C LEU A 182 -33.91 -9.39 0.46
N GLU A 183 -33.61 -8.12 0.66
CA GLU A 183 -32.42 -7.48 0.09
C GLU A 183 -31.20 -8.03 0.85
N VAL A 184 -30.44 -8.91 0.21
CA VAL A 184 -29.19 -9.43 0.79
C VAL A 184 -28.04 -8.70 0.13
N ASP A 185 -27.58 -7.63 0.76
CA ASP A 185 -26.34 -6.98 0.36
C ASP A 185 -25.15 -7.83 0.82
N ILE A 186 -24.61 -8.62 -0.11
CA ILE A 186 -23.45 -9.50 0.11
C ILE A 186 -22.21 -8.65 0.44
N GLY A 187 -22.10 -7.46 -0.15
CA GLY A 187 -21.04 -6.50 0.10
C GLY A 187 -21.02 -6.02 1.55
N HIS A 188 -22.16 -5.55 2.06
CA HIS A 188 -22.29 -5.12 3.46
C HIS A 188 -22.02 -6.26 4.45
N ALA A 189 -22.50 -7.48 4.17
CA ALA A 189 -22.21 -8.63 5.03
C ALA A 189 -20.71 -9.00 5.08
N VAL A 190 -19.98 -8.82 3.97
CA VAL A 190 -18.52 -9.00 3.93
C VAL A 190 -17.79 -7.90 4.70
N MET A 191 -18.23 -6.65 4.54
CA MET A 191 -17.64 -5.50 5.23
C MET A 191 -17.85 -5.58 6.75
N GLU A 192 -19.04 -5.98 7.20
CA GLU A 192 -19.34 -6.22 8.62
C GLU A 192 -18.47 -7.35 9.21
N LYS A 193 -18.32 -8.46 8.47
CA LYS A 193 -17.45 -9.57 8.88
C LYS A 193 -15.99 -9.15 9.00
N LEU A 194 -15.54 -8.21 8.19
CA LEU A 194 -14.19 -7.66 8.22
C LEU A 194 -14.03 -6.49 9.21
N GLY A 195 -15.14 -5.94 9.71
CA GLY A 195 -15.17 -4.77 10.59
C GLY A 195 -14.69 -3.49 9.91
N PHE A 196 -14.88 -3.39 8.59
CA PHE A 196 -14.53 -2.23 7.78
C PHE A 196 -15.76 -1.35 7.55
N ASP A 197 -15.57 -0.05 7.63
CA ASP A 197 -16.62 0.94 7.40
C ASP A 197 -16.36 1.67 6.08
N VAL A 198 -17.40 1.85 5.26
CA VAL A 198 -17.32 2.50 3.95
C VAL A 198 -16.85 3.95 4.08
N SER A 199 -17.22 4.62 5.18
CA SER A 199 -16.80 6.00 5.46
C SER A 199 -15.29 6.17 5.60
N ASN A 200 -14.56 5.09 5.91
CA ASN A 200 -13.13 5.15 6.16
C ASN A 200 -12.29 5.16 4.89
N LEU A 201 -12.86 4.89 3.71
CA LEU A 201 -12.09 4.81 2.46
C LEU A 201 -11.21 6.04 2.22
N TRP A 202 -11.77 7.24 2.40
CA TRP A 202 -11.01 8.49 2.22
C TRP A 202 -10.03 8.77 3.36
N VAL A 203 -10.33 8.29 4.57
CA VAL A 203 -9.43 8.37 5.71
C VAL A 203 -8.21 7.47 5.47
N ASP A 204 -8.41 6.28 4.92
CA ASP A 204 -7.33 5.34 4.59
C ASP A 204 -6.43 5.89 3.48
N VAL A 205 -7.03 6.43 2.41
CA VAL A 205 -6.29 7.10 1.33
C VAL A 205 -5.52 8.31 1.87
N GLY A 206 -6.14 9.12 2.74
CA GLY A 206 -5.51 10.26 3.40
C GLY A 206 -4.36 9.84 4.33
N ALA A 207 -4.53 8.77 5.11
CA ALA A 207 -3.50 8.22 5.97
C ALA A 207 -2.31 7.68 5.17
N MET A 208 -2.55 7.02 4.04
CA MET A 208 -1.49 6.60 3.12
C MET A 208 -0.70 7.77 2.56
N PHE A 209 -1.40 8.83 2.14
CA PHE A 209 -0.76 10.05 1.66
C PHE A 209 0.08 10.73 2.76
N ALA A 210 -0.45 10.78 3.99
CA ALA A 210 0.29 11.28 5.14
C ALA A 210 1.54 10.44 5.44
N LEU A 211 1.45 9.10 5.37
CA LEU A 211 2.60 8.20 5.53
C LEU A 211 3.65 8.41 4.44
N LEU A 212 3.23 8.60 3.20
CA LEU A 212 4.13 8.93 2.08
C LEU A 212 4.93 10.19 2.38
N VAL A 213 4.25 11.29 2.73
CA VAL A 213 4.91 12.56 3.08
C VAL A 213 5.82 12.41 4.29
N ALA A 214 5.39 11.67 5.32
CA ALA A 214 6.21 11.42 6.51
C ALA A 214 7.52 10.68 6.17
N THR A 215 7.45 9.64 5.33
CA THR A 215 8.65 8.88 4.90
C THR A 215 9.59 9.71 4.02
N GLU A 216 9.07 10.65 3.24
CA GLU A 216 9.87 11.54 2.40
C GLU A 216 10.57 12.65 3.16
N LEU A 217 9.96 13.13 4.25
CA LEU A 217 10.55 14.16 5.10
C LEU A 217 11.60 13.58 6.05
N TRP A 218 11.57 12.27 6.32
CA TRP A 218 12.51 11.63 7.24
C TRP A 218 14.00 11.92 6.95
N PRO A 219 14.51 11.83 5.70
CA PRO A 219 15.92 12.08 5.40
C PRO A 219 16.39 13.50 5.74
N PHE A 220 15.49 14.47 5.85
CA PHE A 220 15.82 15.85 6.22
C PHE A 220 16.14 16.00 7.70
N PHE A 221 15.54 15.15 8.54
CA PHE A 221 15.77 15.17 9.99
C PHE A 221 17.02 14.37 10.38
N SER A 222 17.51 13.49 9.51
CA SER A 222 18.70 12.66 9.78
C SER A 222 20.01 13.25 9.25
N SER A 223 19.99 14.46 8.69
CA SER A 223 21.17 15.19 8.16
C SER A 223 21.63 16.25 9.16
#